data_AF-A0A3M1LRE0-F1
#
_entry.id   AF-A0A3M1LRE0-F1
#
_cell.length_a   1.000
_cell.length_b   1.000
_cell.length_c   1.000
_cell.angle_alpha   90.00
_cell.angle_beta   90.00
_cell.angle_gamma   90.00
#
_symmetry.space_group_name_H-M   'P 1'
#
loop_
_entity.id
_entity.type
_entity.pdbx_description
1 polymer ?
#
loop_
_entity_poly.entity_id
_entity_poly.type
_entity_poly.pdbx_seq_one_letter_code
_entity_poly.pdbx_strand_id
1 'polypeptide(L)'
;MRIREILFHDFRSFRGRRQISFVDPLTNAVRPMTVLAGTNGSGKTTLLDTIEALLAFVLEPNNPRDLIVEAWETGFICLALELTPSDLLQPPEQSTNAPTQTLHIAVGQRDLAPPHPQKEWPNLFCRLVQRGRGGRPFVRKAPLATALRKAVSRMQQGFDELRGGLLYFPHDRRLGVTRGGPIEPPHPARAGPGPGPLERRRQCNDESPVGPTPFRRATMPAPLWRVGPSSA
;
A
#
# COMPACT_ATOMS: atom_id res chain seq x y z
N MET A 1 12.05 -9.30 4.30
CA MET A 1 11.94 -8.32 3.19
C MET A 1 11.05 -7.16 3.61
N ARG A 2 11.36 -5.93 3.19
CA ARG A 2 10.56 -4.73 3.50
C ARG A 2 10.29 -3.87 2.27
N ILE A 3 9.13 -3.20 2.21
CA ILE A 3 8.82 -2.27 1.13
C ILE A 3 9.40 -0.90 1.46
N ARG A 4 10.22 -0.36 0.55
CA ARG A 4 10.75 1.01 0.68
C ARG A 4 9.83 2.00 0.00
N GLU A 5 9.54 1.78 -1.28
CA GLU A 5 8.84 2.77 -2.10
C GLU A 5 8.08 2.10 -3.24
N ILE A 6 7.03 2.76 -3.71
CA ILE A 6 6.36 2.43 -4.96
C ILE A 6 6.23 3.68 -5.81
N LEU A 7 6.55 3.54 -7.09
CA LEU A 7 6.54 4.59 -8.10
C LEU A 7 5.52 4.23 -9.17
N PHE A 8 4.67 5.19 -9.50
CA PHE A 8 3.73 5.15 -10.61
C PHE A 8 4.06 6.26 -11.60
N HIS A 9 3.88 5.99 -12.89
CA HIS A 9 3.92 6.99 -13.94
C HIS A 9 2.79 6.70 -14.93
N ASP A 10 1.78 7.59 -14.96
CA ASP A 10 0.60 7.50 -15.82
C ASP A 10 -0.12 6.14 -15.78
N PHE A 11 -0.33 5.60 -14.58
CA PHE A 11 -1.00 4.32 -14.37
C PHE A 11 -2.27 4.48 -13.53
N ARG A 12 -3.42 4.10 -14.11
CA ARG A 12 -4.76 4.23 -13.49
C ARG A 12 -5.00 5.63 -12.91
N SER A 13 -5.30 5.73 -11.60
CA SER A 13 -5.57 7.00 -10.90
C SER A 13 -4.31 7.84 -10.65
N PHE A 14 -3.11 7.28 -10.87
CA PHE A 14 -1.84 7.97 -10.66
C PHE A 14 -1.38 8.64 -11.96
N ARG A 15 -1.79 9.90 -12.16
CA ARG A 15 -1.36 10.74 -13.29
C ARG A 15 -0.02 11.42 -13.00
N GLY A 16 0.81 11.50 -14.03
CA GLY A 16 2.20 11.92 -13.95
C GLY A 16 3.03 10.97 -13.08
N ARG A 17 4.23 11.42 -12.70
CA ARG A 17 5.13 10.69 -11.80
C ARG A 17 4.64 10.85 -10.35
N ARG A 18 4.28 9.73 -9.71
CA ARG A 18 3.84 9.67 -8.30
C ARG A 18 4.65 8.64 -7.53
N GLN A 19 5.30 9.07 -6.47
CA GLN A 19 6.11 8.22 -5.60
C GLN A 19 5.46 8.17 -4.21
N ILE A 20 5.32 6.97 -3.67
CA ILE A 20 4.80 6.72 -2.33
C ILE A 20 5.92 6.03 -1.57
N SER A 21 6.46 6.73 -0.57
CA SER A 21 7.57 6.24 0.25
C SER A 21 7.06 5.71 1.59
N PHE A 22 7.58 4.54 1.98
CA PHE A 22 7.36 3.87 3.25
C PHE A 22 8.55 4.09 4.20
N VAL A 23 9.46 4.99 3.84
CA VAL A 23 10.67 5.30 4.58
C VAL A 23 10.42 6.50 5.51
N ASP A 24 11.04 6.48 6.68
CA ASP A 24 11.15 7.65 7.54
C ASP A 24 12.27 8.58 7.03
N PRO A 25 11.98 9.83 6.63
CA PRO A 25 12.97 10.73 6.05
C PRO A 25 14.11 11.09 7.01
N LEU A 26 13.90 10.98 8.33
CA LEU A 26 14.94 11.30 9.32
C LEU A 26 15.93 10.16 9.50
N THR A 27 15.45 8.92 9.54
CA THR A 27 16.26 7.74 9.83
C THR A 27 16.65 6.95 8.58
N ASN A 28 16.02 7.24 7.44
CA ASN A 28 16.08 6.47 6.20
C ASN A 28 15.68 4.98 6.36
N ALA A 29 15.10 4.63 7.50
CA ALA A 29 14.62 3.29 7.81
C ALA A 29 13.20 3.10 7.29
N VAL A 30 12.87 1.88 6.86
CA VAL A 30 11.48 1.52 6.54
C VAL A 30 10.63 1.60 7.79
N ARG A 31 9.49 2.30 7.69
CA ARG A 31 8.55 2.47 8.80
C ARG A 31 8.03 1.09 9.23
N PRO A 32 7.94 0.82 10.54
CA PRO A 32 7.38 -0.43 11.03
C PRO A 32 5.88 -0.55 10.74
N MET A 33 5.20 0.60 10.62
CA MET A 33 3.78 0.70 10.32
C MET A 33 3.51 1.87 9.37
N THR A 34 2.73 1.62 8.32
CA THR A 34 2.21 2.64 7.40
C THR A 34 0.70 2.48 7.26
N VAL A 35 -0.02 3.59 7.36
CA VAL A 35 -1.47 3.65 7.18
C VAL A 35 -1.78 4.27 5.82
N LEU A 36 -2.54 3.56 4.99
CA LEU A 36 -3.06 4.10 3.73
C LEU A 36 -4.46 4.66 3.94
N ALA A 37 -4.58 5.98 3.95
CA ALA A 37 -5.85 6.71 4.08
C ALA A 37 -6.14 7.54 2.83
N GLY A 38 -7.42 7.70 2.51
CA GLY A 38 -7.89 8.49 1.36
C GLY A 38 -9.33 8.14 0.99
N THR A 39 -9.97 9.00 0.21
CA THR A 39 -11.36 8.82 -0.26
C THR A 39 -11.51 7.59 -1.16
N ASN A 40 -12.76 7.17 -1.41
CA ASN A 40 -13.02 6.09 -2.36
C ASN A 40 -12.53 6.48 -3.77
N GLY A 41 -11.95 5.53 -4.50
CA GLY A 41 -11.38 5.79 -5.84
C GLY A 41 -10.01 6.48 -5.86
N SER A 42 -9.41 6.79 -4.70
CA SER A 42 -8.06 7.41 -4.62
C SER A 42 -6.89 6.49 -5.01
N GLY A 43 -7.16 5.23 -5.36
CA GLY A 43 -6.12 4.28 -5.80
C GLY A 43 -5.49 3.43 -4.69
N LYS A 44 -6.05 3.42 -3.46
CA LYS A 44 -5.54 2.57 -2.36
C LYS A 44 -5.47 1.09 -2.74
N THR A 45 -6.55 0.54 -3.30
CA THR A 45 -6.59 -0.86 -3.77
C THR A 45 -5.60 -1.07 -4.90
N THR A 46 -5.51 -0.14 -5.85
CA THR A 46 -4.52 -0.21 -6.93
C THR A 46 -3.10 -0.28 -6.40
N LEU A 47 -2.75 0.49 -5.36
CA LEU A 47 -1.44 0.42 -4.74
C LEU A 47 -1.14 -0.99 -4.21
N LEU A 48 -2.08 -1.59 -3.46
CA LEU A 48 -1.94 -2.93 -2.91
C LEU A 48 -1.85 -4.00 -4.00
N ASP A 49 -2.75 -3.95 -4.99
CA ASP A 49 -2.76 -4.87 -6.13
C ASP A 49 -1.44 -4.78 -6.92
N THR A 50 -0.88 -3.57 -7.03
CA THR A 50 0.40 -3.34 -7.74
C THR A 50 1.56 -3.99 -7.00
N ILE A 51 1.63 -3.86 -5.67
CA ILE A 51 2.64 -4.53 -4.85
C ILE A 51 2.55 -6.04 -5.08
N GLU A 52 1.35 -6.61 -4.95
CA GLU A 52 1.15 -8.04 -5.09
C GLU A 52 1.49 -8.55 -6.49
N ALA A 53 1.05 -7.83 -7.53
CA ALA A 53 1.32 -8.16 -8.92
C ALA A 53 2.80 -8.10 -9.25
N LEU A 54 3.54 -7.10 -8.74
CA LEU A 54 4.98 -6.98 -8.94
C LEU A 54 5.76 -8.10 -8.24
N LEU A 55 5.34 -8.51 -7.04
CA LEU A 55 5.93 -9.66 -6.35
C LEU A 55 5.64 -10.98 -7.09
N ALA A 56 4.41 -11.18 -7.54
CA ALA A 56 4.04 -12.35 -8.35
C ALA A 56 4.82 -12.42 -9.68
N PHE A 57 5.03 -11.27 -10.33
CA PHE A 57 5.79 -11.17 -11.57
C PHE A 57 7.25 -11.64 -11.43
N VAL A 58 7.84 -11.50 -10.25
CA VAL A 58 9.21 -12.00 -9.99
C VAL A 58 9.27 -13.53 -10.07
N LEU A 59 8.23 -14.21 -9.58
CA LEU A 59 8.10 -15.66 -9.60
C LEU A 59 7.77 -16.17 -11.00
N GLU A 60 6.77 -15.55 -11.64
CA GLU A 60 6.20 -16.00 -12.91
C GLU A 60 6.27 -14.91 -14.01
N PRO A 61 7.48 -14.52 -14.47
CA PRO A 61 7.62 -13.41 -15.42
C PRO A 61 7.06 -13.70 -16.82
N ASN A 62 6.78 -14.97 -17.11
CA ASN A 62 6.20 -15.43 -18.38
C ASN A 62 4.68 -15.52 -18.32
N ASN A 63 4.08 -15.49 -17.12
CA ASN A 63 2.64 -15.52 -16.88
C ASN A 63 2.24 -14.34 -15.98
N PRO A 64 2.42 -13.09 -16.47
CA PRO A 64 2.15 -11.90 -15.68
C PRO A 64 0.65 -11.76 -15.36
N ARG A 65 0.32 -11.19 -14.20
CA ARG A 65 -1.07 -10.78 -13.89
C ARG A 65 -1.53 -9.67 -14.84
N ASP A 66 -2.84 -9.55 -15.05
CA ASP A 66 -3.45 -8.54 -15.92
C ASP A 66 -2.97 -7.11 -15.61
N LEU A 67 -2.77 -6.77 -14.34
CA LEU A 67 -2.26 -5.45 -13.92
C LEU A 67 -0.88 -5.14 -14.52
N ILE A 68 0.00 -6.15 -14.65
CA ILE A 68 1.33 -6.00 -15.26
C ILE A 68 1.20 -5.80 -16.77
N VAL A 69 0.26 -6.50 -17.42
CA VAL A 69 -0.03 -6.35 -18.85
C VAL A 69 -0.60 -4.95 -19.12
N GLU A 70 -1.54 -4.49 -18.30
CA GLU A 70 -2.09 -3.13 -18.33
C GLU A 70 -0.97 -2.09 -18.21
N ALA A 71 0.00 -2.30 -17.32
CA ALA A 71 1.13 -1.40 -17.18
C ALA A 71 1.99 -1.36 -18.46
N TRP A 72 2.21 -2.48 -19.15
CA TRP A 72 2.91 -2.48 -20.44
C TRP A 72 2.20 -1.64 -21.51
N GLU A 73 0.88 -1.60 -21.48
CA GLU A 73 0.09 -0.88 -22.46
C GLU A 73 -0.06 0.61 -22.14
N THR A 74 -0.15 0.97 -20.86
CA THR A 74 -0.66 2.29 -20.48
C THR A 74 0.27 3.14 -19.63
N GLY A 75 1.19 2.54 -18.88
CA GLY A 75 1.89 3.27 -17.82
C GLY A 75 3.22 2.64 -17.40
N PHE A 76 3.66 2.99 -16.21
CA PHE A 76 4.87 2.43 -15.62
C PHE A 76 4.72 2.33 -14.10
N ILE A 77 5.16 1.20 -13.55
CA ILE A 77 5.14 0.91 -12.12
C ILE A 77 6.49 0.34 -11.69
N CYS A 78 6.96 0.77 -10.52
CA CYS A 78 8.20 0.29 -9.94
C CYS A 78 8.09 0.15 -8.42
N LEU A 79 8.50 -1.00 -7.89
CA LEU A 79 8.55 -1.30 -6.46
C LEU A 79 10.00 -1.38 -6.01
N ALA A 80 10.34 -0.61 -4.99
CA ALA A 80 11.63 -0.69 -4.30
C ALA A 80 11.49 -1.49 -3.00
N LEU A 81 12.35 -2.49 -2.84
CA LEU A 81 12.36 -3.44 -1.73
C LEU A 81 13.71 -3.39 -1.02
N GLU A 82 13.68 -3.46 0.30
CA GLU A 82 14.85 -3.70 1.14
C GLU A 82 14.92 -5.20 1.50
N LEU A 83 16.06 -5.81 1.19
CA LEU A 83 16.39 -7.17 1.57
C LEU A 83 17.38 -7.13 2.73
N THR A 84 17.02 -7.78 3.84
CA THR A 84 17.88 -7.96 5.00
C THR A 84 18.81 -9.16 4.79
N PRO A 85 19.92 -9.29 5.54
CA PRO A 85 20.80 -10.46 5.44
C PRO A 85 20.07 -11.81 5.57
N SER A 86 19.03 -11.86 6.41
CA SER A 86 18.17 -13.03 6.56
C SER A 86 17.42 -13.40 5.27
N ASP A 87 17.02 -12.41 4.47
CA ASP A 87 16.37 -12.63 3.18
C ASP A 87 17.35 -13.12 2.11
N LEU A 88 18.64 -12.82 2.28
CA LEU A 88 19.70 -13.18 1.34
C LEU A 88 20.22 -14.61 1.53
N LEU A 89 19.68 -15.36 2.51
CA LEU A 89 20.08 -16.73 2.85
C LEU A 89 21.60 -16.88 3.06
N GLN A 90 22.25 -15.82 3.56
CA GLN A 90 23.64 -15.93 4.00
C GLN A 90 23.69 -16.77 5.28
N PRO A 91 24.74 -17.60 5.48
CA PRO A 91 24.92 -18.34 6.72
C PRO A 91 24.86 -17.38 7.93
N PRO A 92 24.17 -17.74 9.03
CA PRO A 92 23.98 -16.85 10.17
C PRO A 92 25.30 -16.33 10.75
N GLU A 93 26.38 -17.11 10.65
CA GLU A 93 27.74 -16.77 11.12
C GLU A 93 28.41 -15.61 10.36
N GLN A 94 27.94 -15.26 9.15
CA GLN A 94 28.44 -14.13 8.35
C GLN A 94 27.47 -12.93 8.33
N SER A 95 26.34 -13.02 9.02
CA SER A 95 25.13 -12.23 8.71
C SER A 95 24.90 -10.98 9.56
N THR A 96 25.65 -10.81 10.67
CA THR A 96 25.40 -9.74 11.65
C THR A 96 25.84 -8.35 11.18
N ASN A 97 26.74 -8.25 10.19
CA ASN A 97 27.26 -6.97 9.67
C ASN A 97 27.01 -6.74 8.17
N ALA A 98 26.29 -7.65 7.49
CA ALA A 98 26.03 -7.48 6.07
C ALA A 98 25.04 -6.33 5.83
N PRO A 99 25.36 -5.38 4.91
CA PRO A 99 24.47 -4.25 4.65
C PRO A 99 23.16 -4.72 4.02
N THR A 100 22.07 -4.03 4.36
CA THR A 100 20.79 -4.21 3.64
C THR A 100 20.96 -3.80 2.18
N GLN A 101 20.31 -4.52 1.29
CA GLN A 101 20.37 -4.25 -0.14
C GLN A 101 19.01 -3.80 -0.67
N THR A 102 19.01 -2.75 -1.48
CA THR A 102 17.78 -2.32 -2.17
C THR A 102 17.69 -2.98 -3.53
N LEU A 103 16.53 -3.52 -3.86
CA LEU A 103 16.18 -4.09 -5.16
C LEU A 103 14.97 -3.35 -5.75
N HIS A 104 14.97 -3.17 -7.07
CA HIS A 104 13.86 -2.56 -7.80
C HIS A 104 13.20 -3.59 -8.73
N ILE A 105 11.88 -3.68 -8.70
CA ILE A 105 11.07 -4.42 -9.66
C ILE A 105 10.33 -3.39 -10.52
N ALA A 106 10.59 -3.34 -11.82
CA ALA A 106 9.98 -2.35 -12.72
C ALA A 106 9.31 -2.99 -13.94
N VAL A 107 8.09 -2.58 -14.25
CA VAL A 107 7.38 -2.98 -15.47
C VAL A 107 6.63 -1.79 -16.06
N GLY A 108 6.44 -1.82 -17.37
CA GLY A 108 5.63 -0.83 -18.08
C GLY A 108 6.31 -0.33 -19.33
N GLN A 109 5.91 0.86 -19.76
CA GLN A 109 6.45 1.53 -20.92
C GLN A 109 7.87 2.04 -20.67
N ARG A 110 8.75 1.83 -21.66
CA ARG A 110 10.18 2.17 -21.58
C ARG A 110 10.43 3.69 -21.58
N ASP A 111 9.60 4.44 -22.29
CA ASP A 111 9.63 5.91 -22.39
C ASP A 111 9.21 6.60 -21.09
N LEU A 112 8.43 5.92 -20.24
CA LEU A 112 8.05 6.41 -18.92
C LEU A 112 9.06 6.04 -17.81
N ALA A 113 9.95 5.09 -18.09
CA ALA A 113 11.05 4.73 -17.20
C ALA A 113 12.20 5.75 -17.29
N PRO A 114 13.08 5.85 -16.28
CA PRO A 114 14.22 6.75 -16.34
C PRO A 114 15.11 6.50 -17.56
N PRO A 115 15.86 7.50 -18.06
CA PRO A 115 16.71 7.34 -19.23
C PRO A 115 17.75 6.23 -19.06
N HIS A 116 18.31 6.09 -17.86
CA HIS A 116 19.31 5.08 -17.53
C HIS A 116 18.91 4.26 -16.28
N PRO A 117 17.90 3.37 -16.37
CA PRO A 117 17.39 2.61 -15.22
C PRO A 117 18.47 1.77 -14.54
N GLN A 118 19.49 1.37 -15.29
CA GLN A 118 20.61 0.57 -14.80
C GLN A 118 21.57 1.34 -13.90
N LYS A 119 21.71 2.66 -14.11
CA LYS A 119 22.54 3.53 -13.30
C LYS A 119 21.78 3.96 -12.04
N GLU A 120 20.50 4.27 -12.20
CA GLU A 120 19.64 4.69 -11.09
C GLU A 120 19.27 3.53 -10.17
N TRP A 121 19.06 2.32 -10.73
CA TRP A 121 18.67 1.12 -10.00
C TRP A 121 19.65 -0.03 -10.29
N PRO A 122 20.78 -0.10 -9.54
CA PRO A 122 21.80 -1.12 -9.77
C PRO A 122 21.27 -2.55 -9.65
N ASN A 123 20.36 -2.78 -8.70
CA ASN A 123 19.69 -4.07 -8.49
C ASN A 123 18.29 -4.06 -9.10
N LEU A 124 18.22 -4.00 -10.43
CA LEU A 124 16.95 -3.96 -11.17
C LEU A 124 16.54 -5.34 -11.70
N PHE A 125 15.30 -5.74 -11.41
CA PHE A 125 14.56 -6.76 -12.11
C PHE A 125 13.45 -6.09 -12.93
N CYS A 126 13.45 -6.19 -14.25
CA CYS A 126 12.48 -5.46 -15.05
C CYS A 126 12.10 -6.12 -16.37
N ARG A 127 10.94 -5.71 -16.88
CA ARG A 127 10.52 -5.87 -18.28
C ARG A 127 9.82 -4.60 -18.74
N LEU A 128 10.51 -3.84 -19.59
CA LEU A 128 10.02 -2.57 -20.14
C LEU A 128 9.73 -2.72 -21.63
N VAL A 129 8.54 -2.33 -22.06
CA VAL A 129 8.10 -2.45 -23.47
C VAL A 129 8.18 -1.10 -24.17
N GLN A 130 8.47 -1.10 -25.47
CA GLN A 130 8.41 0.12 -26.28
C GLN A 130 7.00 0.30 -26.84
N ARG A 131 6.43 1.50 -26.74
CA ARG A 131 5.14 1.82 -27.33
C ARG A 131 5.26 1.86 -28.86
N GLY A 132 4.31 1.21 -29.55
CA GLY A 132 4.10 1.38 -30.99
C GLY A 132 5.23 0.91 -31.92
N ARG A 133 6.23 0.17 -31.43
CA ARG A 133 7.28 -0.43 -32.27
C ARG A 133 7.50 -1.88 -31.85
N GLY A 134 7.66 -2.78 -32.81
CA GLY A 134 8.03 -4.20 -32.62
C GLY A 134 9.45 -4.41 -32.05
N GLY A 135 9.91 -3.50 -31.18
CA GLY A 135 11.17 -3.60 -30.48
C GLY A 135 11.13 -4.68 -29.41
N ARG A 136 12.24 -5.40 -29.24
CA ARG A 136 12.37 -6.37 -28.16
C ARG A 136 12.25 -5.67 -26.81
N PRO A 137 11.47 -6.22 -25.85
CA PRO A 137 11.38 -5.66 -24.51
C PRO A 137 12.77 -5.55 -23.85
N PHE A 138 13.00 -4.46 -23.12
CA PHE A 138 14.17 -4.35 -22.26
C PHE A 138 13.95 -5.18 -21.00
N VAL A 139 14.69 -6.28 -20.89
CA VAL A 139 14.62 -7.20 -19.76
C VAL A 139 15.94 -7.19 -19.01
N ARG A 140 15.89 -7.03 -17.69
CA ARG A 140 17.04 -7.17 -16.81
C ARG A 140 16.69 -8.06 -15.63
N LYS A 141 17.63 -8.92 -15.25
CA LYS A 141 17.54 -9.79 -14.08
C LYS A 141 18.79 -9.54 -13.25
N ALA A 142 18.67 -8.80 -12.15
CA ALA A 142 19.77 -8.64 -11.21
C ALA A 142 20.11 -9.98 -10.54
N PRO A 143 21.38 -10.24 -10.14
CA PRO A 143 21.74 -11.42 -9.36
C PRO A 143 20.91 -11.55 -8.07
N LEU A 144 20.61 -10.40 -7.46
CA LEU A 144 19.77 -10.27 -6.27
C LEU A 144 18.31 -10.74 -6.50
N ALA A 145 17.87 -10.86 -7.76
CA ALA A 145 16.54 -11.38 -8.10
C ALA A 145 16.38 -12.86 -7.73
N THR A 146 17.46 -13.65 -7.66
CA THR A 146 17.39 -15.04 -7.19
C THR A 146 17.09 -15.11 -5.70
N ALA A 147 17.73 -14.26 -4.89
CA ALA A 147 17.43 -14.15 -3.47
C ALA A 147 15.99 -13.67 -3.25
N LEU A 148 15.57 -12.65 -4.00
CA LEU A 148 14.20 -12.17 -4.00
C LEU A 148 13.18 -13.26 -4.33
N ARG A 149 13.39 -14.04 -5.40
CA ARG A 149 12.50 -15.15 -5.76
C ARG A 149 12.33 -16.15 -4.63
N LYS A 150 13.42 -16.52 -3.95
CA LYS A 150 13.37 -17.42 -2.79
C LYS A 150 12.58 -16.79 -1.64
N ALA A 151 12.84 -15.52 -1.32
CA ALA A 151 12.11 -14.80 -0.27
C ALA A 151 10.61 -14.71 -0.58
N VAL A 152 10.23 -14.30 -1.79
CA VAL A 152 8.83 -14.20 -2.22
C VAL A 152 8.15 -15.58 -2.24
N SER A 153 8.84 -16.63 -2.68
CA SER A 153 8.32 -18.01 -2.65
C SER A 153 8.04 -18.48 -1.22
N ARG A 154 8.95 -18.21 -0.28
CA ARG A 154 8.75 -18.54 1.15
C ARG A 154 7.56 -17.78 1.74
N MET A 155 7.39 -16.51 1.36
CA MET A 155 6.24 -15.72 1.77
C MET A 155 4.92 -16.27 1.22
N GLN A 156 4.89 -16.64 -0.07
CA GLN A 156 3.69 -17.22 -0.68
C GLN A 156 3.30 -18.56 -0.04
N GLN A 157 4.28 -19.32 0.44
CA GLN A 157 4.08 -20.57 1.18
C GLN A 157 3.76 -20.36 2.67
N GLY A 158 3.74 -19.11 3.16
CA GLY A 158 3.44 -18.78 4.55
C GLY A 158 4.59 -18.99 5.54
N PHE A 159 5.82 -19.24 5.06
CA PHE A 159 6.99 -19.43 5.93
C PHE A 159 7.55 -18.11 6.47
N ASP A 160 7.42 -17.02 5.72
CA ASP A 160 7.88 -15.70 6.11
C ASP A 160 6.79 -14.64 5.88
N GLU A 161 6.77 -13.61 6.71
CA GLU A 161 5.90 -12.44 6.53
C GLU A 161 6.61 -11.29 5.82
N LEU A 162 5.86 -10.51 5.05
CA LEU A 162 6.33 -9.21 4.59
C LEU A 162 6.46 -8.27 5.80
N ARG A 163 7.68 -7.78 6.07
CA ARG A 163 7.95 -6.91 7.22
C ARG A 163 7.88 -5.43 6.80
N GLY A 164 7.43 -4.55 7.68
CA GLY A 164 7.15 -3.13 7.36
C GLY A 164 5.66 -2.75 7.36
N GLY A 165 4.90 -3.43 8.22
CA GLY A 165 3.46 -3.30 8.52
C GLY A 165 2.66 -2.33 7.65
N LEU A 166 2.03 -2.84 6.60
CA LEU A 166 1.06 -2.07 5.85
C LEU A 166 -0.34 -2.31 6.42
N LEU A 167 -0.94 -1.29 7.03
CA LEU A 167 -2.32 -1.35 7.50
C LEU A 167 -3.24 -0.71 6.47
N TYR A 168 -4.14 -1.51 5.93
CA TYR A 168 -5.17 -1.07 5.00
C TYR A 168 -6.50 -0.87 5.72
N PHE A 169 -7.02 0.36 5.66
CA PHE A 169 -8.38 0.67 6.09
C PHE A 169 -9.24 0.91 4.85
N PRO A 170 -10.16 -0.01 4.50
CA PRO A 170 -10.97 0.10 3.29
C PRO A 170 -11.97 1.26 3.32
N HIS A 171 -12.19 1.87 4.49
CA HIS A 171 -13.17 2.92 4.68
C HIS A 171 -12.51 4.16 5.26
N ASP A 172 -12.97 5.31 4.78
CA ASP A 172 -12.82 6.61 5.40
C ASP A 172 -13.49 6.52 6.79
N ARG A 173 -12.75 6.01 7.78
CA ARG A 173 -13.07 6.30 9.17
C ARG A 173 -12.77 7.78 9.30
N ARG A 174 -13.78 8.60 8.98
CA ARG A 174 -14.14 9.63 9.94
C ARG A 174 -14.05 8.89 11.28
N LEU A 175 -13.02 9.21 12.07
CA LEU A 175 -13.12 9.11 13.51
C LEU A 175 -14.31 10.02 13.80
N GLY A 176 -15.53 9.51 13.53
CA GLY A 176 -16.74 10.09 14.03
C GLY A 176 -16.40 10.18 15.48
N VAL A 177 -16.34 11.40 15.98
CA VAL A 177 -16.33 11.67 17.41
C VAL A 177 -17.39 10.73 17.92
N THR A 178 -16.97 9.60 18.49
CA THR A 178 -17.86 8.61 19.07
C THR A 178 -18.58 9.48 20.05
N ARG A 179 -19.88 9.72 19.78
CA ARG A 179 -20.76 10.64 20.52
C ARG A 179 -20.14 10.87 21.88
N GLY A 180 -19.64 12.08 22.12
CA GLY A 180 -19.16 12.44 23.44
C GLY A 180 -20.20 11.93 24.42
N GLY A 181 -19.87 10.84 25.12
CA GLY A 181 -20.54 10.54 26.36
C GLY A 181 -20.40 11.81 27.19
N PRO A 182 -21.44 12.19 27.95
CA PRO A 182 -21.41 13.45 28.67
C PRO A 182 -20.08 13.54 29.41
N ILE A 183 -19.24 14.50 28.99
CA ILE A 183 -18.10 14.90 29.79
C ILE A 183 -18.76 15.35 31.08
N GLU A 184 -18.60 14.56 32.13
CA GLU A 184 -19.08 14.90 33.45
C GLU A 184 -18.41 16.24 33.78
N PRO A 185 -19.16 17.35 33.89
CA PRO A 185 -18.56 18.62 34.20
C PRO A 185 -17.87 18.48 35.57
N PRO A 186 -16.69 19.10 35.76
CA PRO A 186 -15.99 19.02 37.03
C PRO A 186 -16.94 19.43 38.17
N HIS A 187 -16.94 18.62 39.24
CA HIS A 187 -17.77 18.80 40.43
C HIS A 187 -17.75 20.28 40.88
N PRO A 188 -18.91 20.95 41.02
CA PRO A 188 -18.97 22.31 41.54
C PRO A 188 -18.81 22.25 43.07
N ALA A 189 -17.57 22.10 43.53
CA ALA A 189 -17.21 22.27 44.92
C ALA A 189 -16.03 23.25 45.00
N ARG A 190 -16.37 24.53 44.87
CA ARG A 190 -15.75 25.74 45.47
C ARG A 190 -15.95 26.96 44.57
N ALA A 191 -17.18 27.42 44.49
CA ALA A 191 -17.46 28.82 44.19
C ALA A 191 -18.45 29.31 45.25
N GLY A 192 -18.00 30.29 46.03
CA GLY A 192 -18.76 30.90 47.14
C GLY A 192 -20.05 31.58 46.69
N PRO A 193 -20.87 32.04 47.64
CA PRO A 193 -22.26 32.40 47.39
C PRO A 193 -22.45 33.82 46.85
N GLY A 194 -23.32 33.94 45.84
CA GLY A 194 -24.27 35.06 45.66
C GLY A 194 -24.01 36.00 44.47
N PRO A 195 -25.03 36.78 44.04
CA PRO A 195 -26.49 36.57 44.05
C PRO A 195 -27.11 36.59 42.62
N GLY A 196 -28.38 36.19 42.50
CA GLY A 196 -29.13 36.02 41.23
C GLY A 196 -29.64 37.30 40.54
N PRO A 197 -30.85 37.27 39.94
CA PRO A 197 -31.08 36.78 38.58
C PRO A 197 -31.70 37.86 37.65
N LEU A 198 -31.52 37.73 36.33
CA LEU A 198 -32.28 38.51 35.35
C LEU A 198 -32.61 37.66 34.11
N GLU A 199 -33.75 37.00 34.21
CA GLU A 199 -34.82 36.98 33.21
C GLU A 199 -34.51 37.60 31.84
N ARG A 200 -34.54 36.79 30.77
CA ARG A 200 -35.26 37.16 29.55
C ARG A 200 -35.57 35.97 28.63
N ARG A 201 -36.87 35.84 28.38
CA ARG A 201 -37.58 34.98 27.42
C ARG A 201 -37.16 35.19 25.96
N ARG A 202 -37.29 34.12 25.16
CA ARG A 202 -37.81 33.98 23.78
C ARG A 202 -37.39 32.56 23.33
N GLN A 203 -38.23 31.51 23.32
CA GLN A 203 -39.44 31.26 22.51
C GLN A 203 -39.28 31.60 21.03
N CYS A 204 -38.95 30.56 20.24
CA CYS A 204 -39.51 30.31 18.91
C CYS A 204 -39.58 28.79 18.72
N ASN A 205 -40.81 28.29 18.60
CA ASN A 205 -41.18 27.04 17.92
C ASN A 205 -40.73 27.17 16.43
N ASP A 206 -40.69 26.17 15.56
CA ASP A 206 -41.48 24.95 15.42
C ASP A 206 -40.83 24.08 14.31
N GLU A 207 -41.40 22.90 14.07
CA GLU A 207 -41.22 22.00 12.90
C GLU A 207 -40.18 20.85 12.98
N SER A 208 -40.70 19.71 13.44
CA SER A 208 -40.34 18.35 12.96
C SER A 208 -41.39 17.91 11.92
N PRO A 209 -41.37 16.67 11.38
CA PRO A 209 -40.32 15.92 10.68
C PRO A 209 -40.84 15.33 9.34
N VAL A 210 -39.96 14.97 8.41
CA VAL A 210 -40.31 14.01 7.33
C VAL A 210 -39.18 13.02 7.10
N GLY A 211 -39.43 11.75 7.41
CA GLY A 211 -38.86 10.60 6.68
C GLY A 211 -40.03 9.79 6.09
N PRO A 212 -39.83 8.56 5.57
CA PRO A 212 -38.58 7.87 5.22
C PRO A 212 -38.63 7.22 3.81
N THR A 213 -37.50 6.73 3.27
CA THR A 213 -37.53 5.53 2.40
C THR A 213 -36.18 4.80 2.40
N PRO A 214 -36.14 3.47 2.60
CA PRO A 214 -34.92 2.69 2.65
C PRO A 214 -34.59 2.10 1.28
N PHE A 215 -33.37 2.31 0.78
CA PHE A 215 -32.86 1.53 -0.36
C PHE A 215 -32.02 0.35 0.13
N ARG A 216 -32.38 -0.83 -0.38
CA ARG A 216 -31.89 -2.16 -0.03
C ARG A 216 -30.38 -2.32 -0.28
N ARG A 217 -29.74 -3.04 0.65
CA ARG A 217 -28.46 -3.74 0.47
C ARG A 217 -28.53 -4.71 -0.71
N ALA A 218 -27.53 -4.66 -1.59
CA ALA A 218 -27.06 -5.83 -2.32
C ALA A 218 -25.70 -6.24 -1.71
N THR A 219 -25.73 -7.27 -0.88
CA THR A 219 -24.56 -7.97 -0.36
C THR A 219 -23.99 -8.80 -1.51
N MET A 220 -22.80 -8.45 -2.01
CA MET A 220 -22.02 -9.38 -2.83
C MET A 220 -21.08 -10.19 -1.93
N PRO A 221 -20.97 -11.50 -2.13
CA PRO A 221 -20.19 -12.38 -1.26
C PRO A 221 -18.68 -12.20 -1.49
N ALA A 222 -17.93 -12.31 -0.39
CA ALA A 222 -16.47 -12.39 -0.39
C ALA A 222 -16.00 -13.68 -1.12
N PRO A 223 -14.86 -13.66 -1.84
CA PRO A 223 -14.29 -14.88 -2.36
C PRO A 223 -13.71 -15.73 -1.22
N LEU A 224 -14.31 -16.91 -1.03
CA LEU A 224 -13.78 -18.02 -0.25
C LEU A 224 -12.49 -18.54 -0.90
N TRP A 225 -11.36 -18.48 -0.19
CA TRP A 225 -10.21 -19.33 -0.49
C TRP A 225 -10.26 -20.56 0.44
N ARG A 226 -10.75 -21.68 -0.10
CA ARG A 226 -10.45 -23.03 0.40
C ARG A 226 -9.67 -23.72 -0.71
N VAL A 227 -8.38 -23.96 -0.49
CA VAL A 227 -7.62 -24.96 -1.23
C VAL A 227 -7.54 -26.17 -0.31
N GLY A 228 -8.26 -27.23 -0.67
CA GLY A 228 -8.11 -28.55 -0.04
C GLY A 228 -6.78 -29.20 -0.46
N PRO A 229 -6.28 -30.18 0.30
CA PRO A 229 -5.05 -30.87 -0.02
C PRO A 229 -5.27 -31.80 -1.21
N SER A 230 -4.40 -31.74 -2.21
CA SER A 230 -4.29 -32.79 -3.23
C SER A 230 -3.16 -33.72 -2.82
N SER A 231 -3.55 -34.93 -2.42
CA SER A 231 -2.71 -36.10 -2.26
C SER A 231 -2.82 -36.96 -3.52
N ALA A 232 -1.68 -37.18 -4.20
CA ALA A 232 -1.24 -38.42 -4.85
C ALA A 232 0.08 -38.14 -5.58
#